data_AF-A0A9Q0LI20-F1
#
_entry.id   AF-A0A9Q0LI20-F1
#
_cell.length_a   1.000
_cell.length_b   1.000
_cell.length_c   1.000
_cell.angle_alpha   90.00
_cell.angle_beta   90.00
_cell.angle_gamma   90.00
#
_symmetry.space_group_name_H-M   'P 1'
#
loop_
_entity.id
_entity.type
_entity.pdbx_description
1 polymer ?
#
loop_
_entity_poly.entity_id
_entity_poly.type
_entity_poly.pdbx_seq_one_letter_code
_entity_poly.pdbx_strand_id
1 'polypeptide(L)'
;MEFNLNLNNSVLEWIKNQNINEEIKDLSEIRNGSILKTLFLQLNPTFFEFLKNYQIQKSENWLIRAKNLKLLFEALSKYFEEKMNQKLRSNQVNIYKIARTGDEQEIIKLFKFIFLAFHSEFKEKIFEKNLQIFIEKLIEENEENQNLISKNKLDLKKPRNFVQKEEFEDLLEAYEHLKDQALKLKEDYDFLEGNFDKIIDGNNQLREKNQELEFKLNQSKNNYNLLLNSCKQSEENFQKQEEKWKQTVSSQEEQNEKIKENIKIKDEKIFQISKDNDDLKDEIQQLKSEINSLNQEISQIQSQQNSQTTHSLRKRIKELEEINEKQNIQIFQLQTNESKFESEKKKLKEIIKKSDEIARKNQTKIEELTIKANECDHYRSLVEDFQSKQTNIQKDHLDNSQNTQTITDLYIVNQNSESNTNQNTKSLADELSFFSNNFK
;
A
#
# COMPACT_ATOMS: atom_id res chain seq x y z
N MET A 1 -14.33 -68.60 -2.96
CA MET A 1 -14.22 -67.50 -1.96
C MET A 1 -14.96 -67.92 -0.67
N GLU A 2 -14.69 -69.10 -0.13
CA GLU A 2 -15.63 -69.76 0.82
C GLU A 2 -15.25 -69.74 2.31
N PHE A 3 -14.00 -69.46 2.68
CA PHE A 3 -13.53 -69.59 4.08
C PHE A 3 -14.33 -68.75 5.11
N ASN A 4 -14.99 -67.67 4.69
CA ASN A 4 -15.77 -66.82 5.59
C ASN A 4 -17.08 -67.45 6.08
N LEU A 5 -17.73 -68.31 5.29
CA LEU A 5 -19.02 -68.92 5.68
C LEU A 5 -18.87 -69.85 6.89
N ASN A 6 -17.74 -70.55 7.00
CA ASN A 6 -17.45 -71.45 8.11
C ASN A 6 -17.23 -70.68 9.43
N LEU A 7 -16.54 -69.53 9.37
CA LEU A 7 -16.28 -68.68 10.53
C LEU A 7 -17.56 -68.11 11.16
N ASN A 8 -18.54 -67.69 10.35
CA ASN A 8 -19.84 -67.21 10.86
C ASN A 8 -20.52 -68.29 11.72
N ASN A 9 -20.66 -69.49 11.15
CA ASN A 9 -21.31 -70.62 11.82
C ASN A 9 -20.55 -71.03 13.09
N SER A 10 -19.21 -71.09 13.04
CA SER A 10 -18.37 -71.41 14.20
C SER A 10 -18.53 -70.41 15.35
N VAL A 11 -18.67 -69.10 15.05
CA VAL A 11 -18.95 -68.09 16.07
C VAL A 11 -20.35 -68.28 16.65
N LEU A 12 -21.36 -68.47 15.81
CA LEU A 12 -22.75 -68.64 16.24
C LEU A 12 -22.94 -69.89 17.11
N GLU A 13 -22.32 -71.01 16.74
CA GLU A 13 -22.32 -72.26 17.50
C GLU A 13 -21.59 -72.11 18.83
N TRP A 14 -20.41 -71.46 18.85
CA TRP A 14 -19.68 -71.22 20.11
C TRP A 14 -20.51 -70.40 21.11
N ILE A 15 -21.22 -69.37 20.66
CA ILE A 15 -22.07 -68.55 21.54
C ILE A 15 -23.25 -69.37 22.09
N LYS A 16 -23.88 -70.22 21.26
CA LYS A 16 -24.94 -71.15 21.72
C LYS A 16 -24.42 -72.08 22.82
N ASN A 17 -23.20 -72.59 22.65
CA ASN A 17 -22.53 -73.43 23.65
C ASN A 17 -22.15 -72.71 24.96
N GLN A 18 -22.35 -71.39 25.08
CA GLN A 18 -22.18 -70.66 26.35
C GLN A 18 -23.46 -70.63 27.22
N ASN A 19 -24.55 -71.30 26.81
CA ASN A 19 -25.82 -71.33 27.54
C ASN A 19 -26.35 -69.92 27.90
N ILE A 20 -26.33 -69.01 26.93
CA ILE A 20 -26.96 -67.69 27.07
C ILE A 20 -28.49 -67.86 26.99
N ASN A 21 -29.22 -67.25 27.92
CA ASN A 21 -30.69 -67.34 28.03
C ASN A 21 -31.47 -66.59 26.90
N GLU A 22 -30.84 -66.32 25.75
CA GLU A 22 -31.44 -65.70 24.57
C GLU A 22 -31.23 -66.64 23.38
N GLU A 23 -32.29 -67.03 22.67
CA GLU A 23 -32.21 -67.93 21.51
C GLU A 23 -31.63 -67.19 20.30
N ILE A 24 -30.33 -67.36 20.03
CA ILE A 24 -29.65 -66.63 18.95
C ILE A 24 -29.82 -67.35 17.61
N LYS A 25 -30.46 -66.69 16.64
CA LYS A 25 -30.71 -67.25 15.30
C LYS A 25 -29.63 -66.86 14.31
N ASP A 26 -29.10 -65.64 14.44
CA ASP A 26 -28.11 -65.06 13.54
C ASP A 26 -27.16 -64.10 14.28
N LEU A 27 -25.95 -63.90 13.73
CA LEU A 27 -24.97 -62.95 14.25
C LEU A 27 -25.49 -61.51 14.27
N SER A 28 -26.42 -61.11 13.38
CA SER A 28 -26.96 -59.74 13.40
C SER A 28 -27.71 -59.41 14.70
N GLU A 29 -28.20 -60.39 15.46
CA GLU A 29 -28.88 -60.14 16.75
C GLU A 29 -27.92 -59.58 17.82
N ILE A 30 -26.62 -59.85 17.69
CA ILE A 30 -25.53 -59.34 18.54
C ILE A 30 -25.45 -57.80 18.49
N ARG A 31 -25.96 -57.16 17.42
CA ARG A 31 -25.91 -55.71 17.17
C ARG A 31 -26.46 -54.82 18.30
N ASN A 32 -27.25 -55.36 19.23
CA ASN A 32 -27.83 -54.63 20.36
C ASN A 32 -26.92 -54.61 21.62
N GLY A 33 -25.92 -55.49 21.70
CA GLY A 33 -25.02 -55.68 22.83
C GLY A 33 -25.53 -56.59 23.96
N SER A 34 -26.80 -57.03 23.92
CA SER A 34 -27.45 -57.86 24.97
C SER A 34 -26.68 -59.15 25.23
N ILE A 35 -26.48 -59.93 24.16
CA ILE A 35 -25.70 -61.18 24.13
C ILE A 35 -24.28 -60.96 24.68
N LEU A 36 -23.61 -59.86 24.28
CA LEU A 36 -22.24 -59.56 24.70
C LEU A 36 -22.12 -59.19 26.18
N LYS A 37 -23.10 -58.47 26.76
CA LYS A 37 -23.15 -58.24 28.21
C LYS A 37 -23.27 -59.57 28.96
N THR A 38 -24.23 -60.41 28.56
CA THR A 38 -24.48 -61.69 29.22
C THR A 38 -23.25 -62.60 29.14
N LEU A 39 -22.63 -62.66 27.95
CA LEU A 39 -21.37 -63.37 27.71
C LEU A 39 -20.26 -62.87 28.63
N PHE A 40 -19.96 -61.56 28.68
CA PHE A 40 -18.88 -61.03 29.54
C PHE A 40 -19.12 -61.32 31.03
N LEU A 41 -20.37 -61.28 31.48
CA LEU A 41 -20.75 -61.65 32.85
C LEU A 41 -20.63 -63.16 33.13
N GLN A 42 -20.79 -64.03 32.14
CA GLN A 42 -20.52 -65.46 32.28
C GLN A 42 -19.01 -65.77 32.27
N LEU A 43 -18.24 -65.12 31.40
CA LEU A 43 -16.81 -65.39 31.23
C LEU A 43 -15.99 -64.96 32.44
N ASN A 44 -16.19 -63.73 32.92
CA ASN A 44 -15.50 -63.21 34.11
C ASN A 44 -16.43 -62.32 34.96
N PRO A 45 -17.34 -62.92 35.77
CA PRO A 45 -18.36 -62.17 36.54
C PRO A 45 -17.79 -61.15 37.52
N THR A 46 -16.56 -61.36 37.98
CA THR A 46 -15.86 -60.47 38.92
C THR A 46 -15.34 -59.22 38.22
N PHE A 47 -14.67 -59.35 37.06
CA PHE A 47 -14.17 -58.18 36.33
C PHE A 47 -15.31 -57.34 35.74
N PHE A 48 -16.33 -58.00 35.17
CA PHE A 48 -17.44 -57.33 34.50
C PHE A 48 -18.61 -56.99 35.43
N GLU A 49 -18.43 -57.03 36.75
CA GLU A 49 -19.50 -56.78 37.72
C GLU A 49 -20.25 -55.45 37.50
N PHE A 50 -19.54 -54.39 37.12
CA PHE A 50 -20.16 -53.10 36.79
C PHE A 50 -21.18 -53.17 35.63
N LEU A 51 -21.08 -54.16 34.74
CA LEU A 51 -22.07 -54.39 33.69
C LEU A 51 -23.38 -54.97 34.22
N LYS A 52 -23.42 -55.62 35.40
CA LYS A 52 -24.66 -56.16 36.00
C LYS A 52 -25.75 -55.08 36.06
N ASN A 53 -25.39 -53.93 36.62
CA ASN A 53 -26.27 -52.76 36.82
C ASN A 53 -26.53 -51.96 35.53
N TYR A 54 -25.72 -52.12 34.49
CA TYR A 54 -25.91 -51.42 33.22
C TYR A 54 -27.06 -52.03 32.40
N GLN A 55 -28.20 -51.32 32.31
CA GLN A 55 -29.31 -51.74 31.46
C GLN A 55 -29.02 -51.46 29.98
N ILE A 56 -28.99 -52.52 29.18
CA ILE A 56 -28.89 -52.42 27.72
C ILE A 56 -30.25 -52.07 27.14
N GLN A 57 -30.33 -50.89 26.54
CA GLN A 57 -31.53 -50.41 25.86
C GLN A 57 -31.68 -51.17 24.53
N LYS A 58 -32.57 -52.18 24.51
CA LYS A 58 -32.98 -52.89 23.30
C LYS A 58 -33.82 -51.94 22.44
N SER A 59 -33.20 -51.38 21.40
CA SER A 59 -33.83 -50.40 20.50
C SER A 59 -33.44 -50.66 19.04
N GLU A 60 -34.33 -50.28 18.12
CA GLU A 60 -34.00 -50.21 16.69
C GLU A 60 -33.08 -49.04 16.33
N ASN A 61 -32.95 -48.03 17.21
CA ASN A 61 -32.06 -46.91 16.98
C ASN A 61 -30.57 -47.34 17.05
N TRP A 62 -29.90 -47.31 15.90
CA TRP A 62 -28.49 -47.69 15.77
C TRP A 62 -27.53 -46.85 16.62
N LEU A 63 -27.88 -45.62 17.00
CA LEU A 63 -27.06 -44.80 17.91
C LEU A 63 -27.08 -45.37 19.35
N ILE A 64 -28.22 -45.89 19.79
CA ILE A 64 -28.35 -46.56 21.10
C ILE A 64 -27.56 -47.86 21.08
N ARG A 65 -27.70 -48.65 20.00
CA ARG A 65 -26.89 -49.85 19.77
C ARG A 65 -25.38 -49.56 19.79
N ALA A 66 -24.94 -48.51 19.10
CA ALA A 66 -23.54 -48.08 19.07
C ALA A 66 -23.04 -47.65 20.46
N LYS A 67 -23.88 -46.97 21.26
CA LYS A 67 -23.57 -46.62 22.65
C LYS A 67 -23.39 -47.87 23.52
N ASN A 68 -24.31 -48.83 23.43
CA ASN A 68 -24.23 -50.11 24.16
C ASN A 68 -22.93 -50.87 23.81
N LEU A 69 -22.68 -51.06 22.50
CA LEU A 69 -21.52 -51.79 22.00
C LEU A 69 -20.20 -51.06 22.28
N LYS A 70 -20.17 -49.72 22.26
CA LYS A 70 -18.97 -48.94 22.60
C LYS A 70 -18.58 -49.17 24.07
N LEU A 71 -19.53 -49.09 25.00
CA LEU A 71 -19.26 -49.33 26.42
C LEU A 71 -18.75 -50.77 26.66
N LEU A 72 -19.29 -51.75 25.94
CA LEU A 72 -18.81 -53.14 25.99
C LEU A 72 -17.41 -53.30 25.38
N PHE A 73 -17.10 -52.61 24.29
CA PHE A 73 -15.75 -52.63 23.72
C PHE A 73 -14.72 -51.90 24.60
N GLU A 74 -15.11 -50.83 25.29
CA GLU A 74 -14.31 -50.16 26.31
C GLU A 74 -14.06 -51.08 27.52
N ALA A 75 -15.08 -51.84 27.96
CA ALA A 75 -14.94 -52.86 28.99
C ALA A 75 -13.95 -53.98 28.58
N LEU A 76 -14.04 -54.48 27.34
CA LEU A 76 -13.10 -55.47 26.80
C LEU A 76 -11.68 -54.90 26.65
N SER A 77 -11.55 -53.64 26.21
CA SER A 77 -10.26 -52.95 26.10
C SER A 77 -9.58 -52.78 27.46
N LYS A 78 -10.37 -52.44 28.49
CA LYS A 78 -9.91 -52.37 29.88
C LYS A 78 -9.46 -53.74 30.40
N TYR A 79 -10.19 -54.82 30.08
CA TYR A 79 -9.80 -56.18 30.44
C TYR A 79 -8.45 -56.57 29.80
N PHE A 80 -8.26 -56.30 28.51
CA PHE A 80 -6.97 -56.54 27.85
C PHE A 80 -5.82 -55.76 28.51
N GLU A 81 -6.06 -54.51 28.91
CA GLU A 81 -5.04 -53.67 29.55
C GLU A 81 -4.70 -54.16 30.97
N GLU A 82 -5.70 -54.48 31.81
CA GLU A 82 -5.50 -54.85 33.21
C GLU A 82 -5.20 -56.34 33.46
N LYS A 83 -5.57 -57.24 32.53
CA LYS A 83 -5.37 -58.71 32.68
C LYS A 83 -4.38 -59.31 31.70
N MET A 84 -4.30 -58.79 30.47
CA MET A 84 -3.41 -59.31 29.43
C MET A 84 -2.15 -58.43 29.22
N ASN A 85 -2.03 -57.30 29.94
CA ASN A 85 -0.99 -56.27 29.74
C ASN A 85 -0.87 -55.81 28.27
N GLN A 86 -1.98 -55.78 27.53
CA GLN A 86 -2.03 -55.45 26.11
C GLN A 86 -3.08 -54.36 25.85
N LYS A 87 -2.77 -53.40 24.96
CA LYS A 87 -3.73 -52.35 24.58
C LYS A 87 -4.43 -52.72 23.28
N LEU A 88 -5.74 -52.98 23.35
CA LEU A 88 -6.61 -52.98 22.16
C LEU A 88 -6.60 -51.59 21.53
N ARG A 89 -6.45 -51.52 20.20
CA ARG A 89 -6.54 -50.26 19.46
C ARG A 89 -7.99 -50.02 19.05
N SER A 90 -8.50 -48.83 19.32
CA SER A 90 -9.90 -48.43 19.06
C SER A 90 -10.32 -48.48 17.59
N ASN A 91 -9.39 -48.66 16.65
CA ASN A 91 -9.64 -48.81 15.21
C ASN A 91 -9.67 -50.27 14.72
N GLN A 92 -9.49 -51.27 15.59
CA GLN A 92 -9.46 -52.70 15.19
C GLN A 92 -10.85 -53.33 14.96
N VAL A 93 -11.90 -52.75 15.55
CA VAL A 93 -13.30 -53.18 15.37
C VAL A 93 -14.17 -51.96 15.10
N ASN A 94 -14.86 -51.92 13.96
CA ASN A 94 -15.78 -50.82 13.66
C ASN A 94 -17.16 -51.06 14.29
N ILE A 95 -17.27 -50.71 15.57
CA ILE A 95 -18.51 -50.79 16.37
C ILE A 95 -19.72 -50.12 15.70
N TYR A 96 -19.51 -49.04 14.95
CA TYR A 96 -20.61 -48.33 14.27
C TYR A 96 -21.19 -49.13 13.10
N LYS A 97 -20.37 -49.90 12.37
CA LYS A 97 -20.84 -50.85 11.35
C LYS A 97 -21.67 -51.98 11.98
N ILE A 98 -21.21 -52.57 13.08
CA ILE A 98 -21.96 -53.60 13.82
C ILE A 98 -23.33 -53.04 14.24
N ALA A 99 -23.36 -51.87 14.86
CA ALA A 99 -24.59 -51.23 15.35
C ALA A 99 -25.60 -50.86 14.23
N ARG A 100 -25.09 -50.40 13.07
CA ARG A 100 -25.90 -49.85 11.98
C ARG A 100 -26.35 -50.88 10.95
N THR A 101 -25.47 -51.80 10.56
CA THR A 101 -25.74 -52.79 9.49
C THR A 101 -25.62 -54.24 9.93
N GLY A 102 -25.17 -54.52 11.17
CA GLY A 102 -24.92 -55.89 11.61
C GLY A 102 -23.73 -56.54 10.89
N ASP A 103 -22.72 -55.75 10.50
CA ASP A 103 -21.56 -56.20 9.69
C ASP A 103 -20.85 -57.41 10.32
N GLU A 104 -21.10 -58.60 9.73
CA GLU A 104 -20.57 -59.89 10.18
C GLU A 104 -19.04 -59.91 10.28
N GLN A 105 -18.34 -59.21 9.39
CA GLN A 105 -16.88 -59.20 9.38
C GLN A 105 -16.32 -58.41 10.56
N GLU A 106 -16.97 -57.31 10.95
CA GLU A 106 -16.65 -56.60 12.19
C GLU A 106 -17.08 -57.39 13.44
N ILE A 107 -18.17 -58.17 13.37
CA ILE A 107 -18.57 -59.11 14.44
C ILE A 107 -17.50 -60.21 14.61
N ILE A 108 -17.04 -60.86 13.54
CA ILE A 108 -15.94 -61.84 13.60
C ILE A 108 -14.68 -61.22 14.22
N LYS A 109 -14.32 -59.98 13.86
CA LYS A 109 -13.17 -59.29 14.49
C LYS A 109 -13.38 -59.10 15.99
N LEU A 110 -14.57 -58.66 16.40
CA LEU A 110 -14.91 -58.52 17.82
C LEU A 110 -14.78 -59.86 18.56
N PHE A 111 -15.35 -60.93 18.02
CA PHE A 111 -15.25 -62.26 18.62
C PHE A 111 -13.82 -62.80 18.64
N LYS A 112 -12.97 -62.52 17.64
CA LYS A 112 -11.53 -62.86 17.70
C LYS A 112 -10.83 -62.23 18.91
N PHE A 113 -11.19 -61.01 19.32
CA PHE A 113 -10.65 -60.41 20.55
C PHE A 113 -11.27 -61.02 21.81
N ILE A 114 -12.56 -61.38 21.81
CA ILE A 114 -13.20 -62.09 22.93
C ILE A 114 -12.53 -63.47 23.13
N PHE A 115 -12.37 -64.25 22.06
CA PHE A 115 -11.61 -65.49 22.10
C PHE A 115 -10.19 -65.27 22.63
N LEU A 116 -9.45 -64.28 22.12
CA LEU A 116 -8.08 -64.01 22.58
C LEU A 116 -8.01 -63.59 24.07
N ALA A 117 -9.01 -62.86 24.58
CA ALA A 117 -9.10 -62.45 25.99
C ALA A 117 -9.31 -63.61 26.96
N PHE A 118 -10.15 -64.57 26.58
CA PHE A 118 -10.62 -65.63 27.49
C PHE A 118 -10.10 -67.02 27.16
N HIS A 119 -9.45 -67.25 26.01
CA HIS A 119 -8.85 -68.56 25.68
C HIS A 119 -7.68 -68.94 26.61
N SER A 120 -7.05 -67.98 27.29
CA SER A 120 -6.16 -68.20 28.43
C SER A 120 -6.93 -68.75 29.64
N GLU A 121 -7.88 -67.98 30.19
CA GLU A 121 -8.70 -68.39 31.35
C GLU A 121 -9.49 -69.69 31.09
N PHE A 122 -9.94 -69.93 29.85
CA PHE A 122 -10.59 -71.19 29.44
C PHE A 122 -9.62 -72.35 29.36
N LYS A 123 -8.37 -72.15 28.89
CA LYS A 123 -7.37 -73.22 28.91
C LYS A 123 -7.09 -73.65 30.34
N GLU A 124 -6.99 -72.70 31.26
CA GLU A 124 -6.80 -72.95 32.68
C GLU A 124 -8.00 -73.71 33.27
N LYS A 125 -9.23 -73.20 33.15
CA LYS A 125 -10.46 -73.86 33.66
C LYS A 125 -10.78 -75.23 33.01
N ILE A 126 -10.47 -75.41 31.72
CA ILE A 126 -10.67 -76.70 31.03
C ILE A 126 -9.56 -77.67 31.42
N PHE A 127 -8.33 -77.21 31.63
CA PHE A 127 -7.25 -78.02 32.18
C PHE A 127 -7.54 -78.44 33.61
N GLU A 128 -7.94 -77.51 34.50
CA GLU A 128 -8.44 -77.79 35.85
C GLU A 128 -9.54 -78.84 35.83
N LYS A 129 -10.60 -78.67 35.02
CA LYS A 129 -11.70 -79.63 34.95
C LYS A 129 -11.27 -81.00 34.41
N ASN A 130 -10.39 -81.05 33.42
CA ASN A 130 -9.89 -82.33 32.88
C ASN A 130 -8.92 -83.01 33.86
N LEU A 131 -8.15 -82.23 34.63
CA LEU A 131 -7.22 -82.71 35.64
C LEU A 131 -7.96 -83.18 36.91
N GLN A 132 -9.07 -82.54 37.26
CA GLN A 132 -10.06 -83.00 38.25
C GLN A 132 -10.61 -84.39 37.86
N ILE A 133 -11.12 -84.54 36.63
CA ILE A 133 -11.63 -85.82 36.09
C ILE A 133 -10.53 -86.89 36.02
N PHE A 134 -9.28 -86.50 35.74
CA PHE A 134 -8.14 -87.41 35.73
C PHE A 134 -7.73 -87.86 37.14
N ILE A 135 -7.76 -86.97 38.13
CA ILE A 135 -7.54 -87.31 39.54
C ILE A 135 -8.65 -88.25 40.05
N GLU A 136 -9.91 -87.98 39.72
CA GLU A 136 -11.05 -88.83 40.08
C GLU A 136 -10.86 -90.26 39.55
N LYS A 137 -10.46 -90.42 38.28
CA LYS A 137 -10.11 -91.74 37.71
C LYS A 137 -8.90 -92.42 38.36
N LEU A 138 -7.85 -91.66 38.67
CA LEU A 138 -6.66 -92.22 39.35
C LEU A 138 -6.98 -92.68 40.78
N ILE A 139 -8.03 -92.15 41.41
CA ILE A 139 -8.53 -92.64 42.70
C ILE A 139 -9.28 -93.96 42.49
N GLU A 140 -10.22 -94.02 41.54
CA GLU A 140 -10.96 -95.25 41.19
C GLU A 140 -10.02 -96.42 40.85
N GLU A 141 -9.05 -96.21 39.94
CA GLU A 141 -8.08 -97.24 39.53
C GLU A 141 -7.19 -97.72 40.69
N ASN A 142 -6.89 -96.85 41.67
CA ASN A 142 -6.06 -97.21 42.82
C ASN A 142 -6.85 -98.00 43.88
N GLU A 143 -8.15 -97.69 44.07
CA GLU A 143 -9.05 -98.49 44.90
C GLU A 143 -9.26 -99.91 44.32
N GLU A 144 -9.40 -100.05 42.99
CA GLU A 144 -9.45 -101.39 42.37
C GLU A 144 -8.13 -102.17 42.58
N ASN A 145 -6.98 -101.51 42.42
CA ASN A 145 -5.68 -102.16 42.60
C ASN A 145 -5.39 -102.60 44.05
N GLN A 146 -5.80 -101.84 45.07
CA GLN A 146 -5.67 -102.29 46.46
C GLN A 146 -6.57 -103.49 46.79
N ASN A 147 -7.75 -103.58 46.14
CA ASN A 147 -8.62 -104.75 46.25
C ASN A 147 -8.02 -106.02 45.61
N LEU A 148 -7.18 -105.88 44.58
CA LEU A 148 -6.42 -106.99 43.97
C LEU A 148 -5.23 -107.43 44.82
N ILE A 149 -4.41 -106.50 45.30
CA ILE A 149 -3.24 -106.78 46.16
C ILE A 149 -3.67 -107.49 47.45
N SER A 150 -4.85 -107.18 47.97
CA SER A 150 -5.44 -107.82 49.16
C SER A 150 -5.77 -109.31 48.99
N LYS A 151 -5.86 -109.84 47.76
CA LYS A 151 -6.20 -111.25 47.49
C LYS A 151 -4.98 -112.14 47.21
N ASN A 152 -3.91 -111.60 46.64
CA ASN A 152 -2.79 -112.40 46.11
C ASN A 152 -1.60 -112.54 47.08
N LYS A 153 -1.86 -113.10 48.27
CA LYS A 153 -0.80 -113.66 49.14
C LYS A 153 -0.84 -115.20 49.08
N LEU A 154 -0.14 -115.78 48.10
CA LEU A 154 0.01 -117.23 47.98
C LEU A 154 1.31 -117.73 48.65
N ASP A 155 1.23 -118.84 49.37
CA ASP A 155 2.36 -119.42 50.10
C ASP A 155 3.37 -120.15 49.18
N LEU A 156 4.64 -119.70 49.18
CA LEU A 156 5.76 -120.42 48.56
C LEU A 156 6.60 -121.16 49.61
N LYS A 157 6.08 -122.30 50.11
CA LYS A 157 6.80 -123.18 51.06
C LYS A 157 6.59 -124.68 50.81
N LYS A 158 7.38 -125.25 49.89
CA LYS A 158 8.22 -126.47 50.08
C LYS A 158 8.81 -126.97 48.75
N PRO A 159 10.08 -127.39 48.71
CA PRO A 159 10.59 -128.24 47.63
C PRO A 159 10.08 -129.68 47.84
N ARG A 160 9.82 -130.42 46.75
CA ARG A 160 9.52 -131.86 46.85
C ARG A 160 9.91 -132.63 45.59
N ASN A 161 10.71 -133.66 45.82
CA ASN A 161 10.83 -134.91 45.07
C ASN A 161 11.36 -134.87 43.63
N PHE A 162 11.93 -136.01 43.24
CA PHE A 162 12.51 -136.27 41.93
C PHE A 162 11.51 -136.03 40.79
N VAL A 163 11.86 -135.06 39.97
CA VAL A 163 11.26 -134.69 38.68
C VAL A 163 11.29 -135.91 37.74
N GLN A 164 10.15 -136.26 37.15
CA GLN A 164 10.07 -137.31 36.13
C GLN A 164 10.66 -136.80 34.81
N LYS A 165 11.07 -137.71 33.91
CA LYS A 165 11.83 -137.31 32.70
C LYS A 165 11.09 -136.26 31.84
N GLU A 166 9.77 -136.38 31.73
CA GLU A 166 8.91 -135.43 31.00
C GLU A 166 8.91 -134.05 31.67
N GLU A 167 8.74 -133.97 33.00
CA GLU A 167 8.80 -132.70 33.75
C GLU A 167 10.17 -131.98 33.64
N PHE A 168 11.25 -132.70 33.35
CA PHE A 168 12.56 -132.09 33.05
C PHE A 168 12.67 -131.60 31.60
N GLU A 169 12.01 -132.28 30.66
CA GLU A 169 11.96 -131.88 29.25
C GLU A 169 11.06 -130.64 29.07
N ASP A 170 9.89 -130.58 29.74
CA ASP A 170 9.04 -129.38 29.85
C ASP A 170 9.83 -128.17 30.40
N LEU A 171 10.62 -128.39 31.45
CA LEU A 171 11.41 -127.35 32.10
C LEU A 171 12.61 -126.89 31.25
N LEU A 172 13.11 -127.76 30.37
CA LEU A 172 14.13 -127.41 29.37
C LEU A 172 13.54 -126.58 28.22
N GLU A 173 12.35 -126.94 27.71
CA GLU A 173 11.64 -126.15 26.69
C GLU A 173 11.24 -124.77 27.25
N ALA A 174 10.74 -124.71 28.49
CA ALA A 174 10.46 -123.45 29.18
C ALA A 174 11.72 -122.59 29.38
N TYR A 175 12.89 -123.20 29.64
CA TYR A 175 14.16 -122.48 29.76
C TYR A 175 14.63 -121.90 28.41
N GLU A 176 14.58 -122.68 27.33
CA GLU A 176 14.94 -122.19 25.99
C GLU A 176 13.99 -121.09 25.50
N HIS A 177 12.67 -121.23 25.73
CA HIS A 177 11.70 -120.17 25.44
C HIS A 177 11.95 -118.89 26.27
N LEU A 178 12.30 -119.00 27.56
CA LEU A 178 12.68 -117.85 28.40
C LEU A 178 13.99 -117.19 27.92
N LYS A 179 14.93 -117.98 27.41
CA LYS A 179 16.21 -117.53 26.84
C LYS A 179 16.00 -116.79 25.51
N ASP A 180 15.11 -117.26 24.65
CA ASP A 180 14.70 -116.55 23.43
C ASP A 180 13.94 -115.26 23.75
N GLN A 181 13.06 -115.27 24.75
CA GLN A 181 12.42 -114.04 25.26
C GLN A 181 13.45 -113.04 25.81
N ALA A 182 14.46 -113.50 26.57
CA ALA A 182 15.51 -112.65 27.09
C ALA A 182 16.42 -112.08 26.00
N LEU A 183 16.71 -112.86 24.94
CA LEU A 183 17.43 -112.39 23.76
C LEU A 183 16.65 -111.28 23.05
N LYS A 184 15.36 -111.51 22.78
CA LYS A 184 14.49 -110.53 22.12
C LYS A 184 14.30 -109.26 22.96
N LEU A 185 14.14 -109.40 24.28
CA LEU A 185 14.05 -108.24 25.19
C LEU A 185 15.34 -107.41 25.17
N LYS A 186 16.50 -108.03 24.94
CA LYS A 186 17.76 -107.32 24.72
C LYS A 186 17.79 -106.61 23.37
N GLU A 187 17.33 -107.23 22.28
CA GLU A 187 17.22 -106.58 20.97
C GLU A 187 16.28 -105.35 21.03
N ASP A 188 15.14 -105.47 21.72
CA ASP A 188 14.21 -104.37 21.98
C ASP A 188 14.86 -103.27 22.86
N TYR A 189 15.66 -103.62 23.87
CA TYR A 189 16.43 -102.67 24.68
C TYR A 189 17.49 -101.92 23.85
N ASP A 190 18.35 -102.65 23.14
CA ASP A 190 19.44 -102.08 22.32
C ASP A 190 18.85 -101.14 21.24
N PHE A 191 17.66 -101.47 20.70
CA PHE A 191 16.91 -100.62 19.76
C PHE A 191 16.32 -99.36 20.43
N LEU A 192 15.78 -99.47 21.66
CA LEU A 192 15.25 -98.32 22.40
C LEU A 192 16.36 -97.36 22.84
N GLU A 193 17.49 -97.87 23.34
CA GLU A 193 18.67 -97.09 23.71
C GLU A 193 19.21 -96.32 22.50
N GLY A 194 19.42 -97.01 21.37
CA GLY A 194 19.84 -96.39 20.12
C GLY A 194 18.82 -95.43 19.49
N ASN A 195 17.58 -95.34 19.99
CA ASN A 195 16.60 -94.31 19.60
C ASN A 195 16.54 -93.15 20.62
N PHE A 196 16.81 -93.43 21.89
CA PHE A 196 16.93 -92.41 22.94
C PHE A 196 18.10 -91.46 22.66
N ASP A 197 19.25 -91.97 22.22
CA ASP A 197 20.40 -91.15 21.80
C ASP A 197 20.05 -90.20 20.65
N LYS A 198 19.33 -90.68 19.62
CA LYS A 198 18.86 -89.84 18.51
C LYS A 198 17.92 -88.72 18.97
N ILE A 199 17.12 -88.97 20.00
CA ILE A 199 16.23 -87.97 20.63
C ILE A 199 17.05 -86.96 21.44
N ILE A 200 18.11 -87.39 22.13
CA ILE A 200 19.05 -86.48 22.81
C ILE A 200 19.74 -85.56 21.80
N ASP A 201 20.31 -86.10 20.72
CA ASP A 201 20.97 -85.31 19.68
C ASP A 201 20.00 -84.34 18.99
N GLY A 202 18.78 -84.78 18.68
CA GLY A 202 17.73 -83.91 18.14
C GLY A 202 17.36 -82.76 19.09
N ASN A 203 17.26 -83.04 20.40
CA ASN A 203 17.01 -82.00 21.42
C ASN A 203 18.19 -81.03 21.57
N ASN A 204 19.43 -81.51 21.46
CA ASN A 204 20.63 -80.66 21.50
C ASN A 204 20.66 -79.71 20.29
N GLN A 205 20.43 -80.21 19.07
CA GLN A 205 20.35 -79.39 17.86
C GLN A 205 19.22 -78.35 17.92
N LEU A 206 18.05 -78.73 18.46
CA LEU A 206 16.94 -77.80 18.68
C LEU A 206 17.29 -76.72 19.73
N ARG A 207 18.04 -77.06 20.77
CA ARG A 207 18.50 -76.13 21.80
C ARG A 207 19.49 -75.10 21.25
N GLU A 208 20.48 -75.53 20.48
CA GLU A 208 21.43 -74.64 19.79
C GLU A 208 20.71 -73.70 18.82
N LYS A 209 19.77 -74.24 18.02
CA LYS A 209 18.96 -73.46 17.09
C LYS A 209 18.07 -72.44 17.78
N ASN A 210 17.50 -72.77 18.95
CA ASN A 210 16.74 -71.82 19.75
C ASN A 210 17.63 -70.69 20.29
N GLN A 211 18.86 -70.99 20.76
CA GLN A 211 19.82 -69.97 21.18
C GLN A 211 20.23 -69.04 20.02
N GLU A 212 20.43 -69.60 18.81
CA GLU A 212 20.72 -68.81 17.61
C GLU A 212 19.54 -67.88 17.23
N LEU A 213 18.30 -68.37 17.35
CA LEU A 213 17.09 -67.59 17.11
C LEU A 213 16.87 -66.50 18.17
N GLU A 214 17.13 -66.77 19.44
CA GLU A 214 17.09 -65.77 20.51
C GLU A 214 18.13 -64.66 20.30
N PHE A 215 19.35 -65.02 19.89
CA PHE A 215 20.40 -64.07 19.55
C PHE A 215 20.00 -63.18 18.36
N LYS A 216 19.51 -63.77 17.27
CA LYS A 216 18.99 -63.04 16.10
C LYS A 216 17.80 -62.13 16.46
N LEU A 217 16.88 -62.62 17.29
CA LEU A 217 15.74 -61.84 17.79
C LEU A 217 16.20 -60.63 18.63
N ASN A 218 17.20 -60.80 19.49
CA ASN A 218 17.72 -59.71 20.32
C ASN A 218 18.54 -58.70 19.49
N GLN A 219 19.30 -59.13 18.49
CA GLN A 219 19.88 -58.22 17.48
C GLN A 219 18.80 -57.43 16.73
N SER A 220 17.72 -58.09 16.29
CA SER A 220 16.60 -57.44 15.59
C SER A 220 15.89 -56.40 16.46
N LYS A 221 15.63 -56.70 17.74
CA LYS A 221 15.09 -55.75 18.73
C LYS A 221 16.00 -54.53 18.90
N ASN A 222 17.32 -54.74 19.01
CA ASN A 222 18.28 -53.65 19.17
C ASN A 222 18.32 -52.75 17.93
N ASN A 223 18.33 -53.33 16.72
CA ASN A 223 18.29 -52.58 15.46
C ASN A 223 16.96 -51.80 15.32
N TYR A 224 15.83 -52.40 15.70
CA TYR A 224 14.53 -51.71 15.74
C TYR A 224 14.53 -50.53 16.72
N ASN A 225 15.11 -50.69 17.91
CA ASN A 225 15.20 -49.61 18.90
C ASN A 225 16.10 -48.46 18.43
N LEU A 226 17.20 -48.75 17.73
CA LEU A 226 18.06 -47.73 17.12
C LEU A 226 17.32 -46.95 16.03
N LEU A 227 16.60 -47.65 15.13
CA LEU A 227 15.76 -47.03 14.10
C LEU A 227 14.65 -46.18 14.72
N LEU A 228 13.94 -46.69 15.73
CA LEU A 228 12.87 -45.97 16.42
C LEU A 228 13.36 -44.67 17.08
N ASN A 229 14.55 -44.71 17.70
CA ASN A 229 15.15 -43.52 18.29
C ASN A 229 15.62 -42.51 17.23
N SER A 230 16.17 -42.99 16.11
CA SER A 230 16.52 -42.13 14.97
C SER A 230 15.28 -41.46 14.34
N CYS A 231 14.17 -42.19 14.17
CA CYS A 231 12.91 -41.65 13.71
C CYS A 231 12.37 -40.55 14.66
N LYS A 232 12.36 -40.78 15.97
CA LYS A 232 11.95 -39.77 16.97
C LYS A 232 12.82 -38.51 16.91
N GLN A 233 14.14 -38.66 16.81
CA GLN A 233 15.05 -37.53 16.69
C GLN A 233 14.81 -36.73 15.40
N SER A 234 14.50 -37.42 14.30
CA SER A 234 14.10 -36.76 13.04
C SER A 234 12.76 -36.04 13.16
N GLU A 235 11.77 -36.63 13.85
CA GLU A 235 10.46 -36.05 14.09
C GLU A 235 10.56 -34.77 14.94
N GLU A 236 11.32 -34.81 16.05
CA GLU A 236 11.63 -33.62 16.84
C GLU A 236 12.31 -32.51 16.02
N ASN A 237 13.24 -32.88 15.13
CA ASN A 237 13.93 -31.90 14.27
C ASN A 237 12.99 -31.27 13.26
N PHE A 238 12.07 -32.04 12.67
CA PHE A 238 11.02 -31.50 11.78
C PHE A 238 10.05 -30.59 12.54
N GLN A 239 9.62 -30.95 13.75
CA GLN A 239 8.76 -30.10 14.59
C GLN A 239 9.44 -28.75 14.88
N LYS A 240 10.72 -28.77 15.31
CA LYS A 240 11.54 -27.56 15.56
C LYS A 240 11.78 -26.73 14.30
N GLN A 241 11.71 -27.33 13.11
CA GLN A 241 11.78 -26.61 11.82
C GLN A 241 10.43 -26.01 11.42
N GLU A 242 9.33 -26.74 11.64
CA GLU A 242 7.96 -26.28 11.40
C GLU A 242 7.61 -25.07 12.27
N GLU A 243 8.00 -25.08 13.55
CA GLU A 243 7.85 -23.93 14.46
C GLU A 243 8.59 -22.68 13.95
N LYS A 244 9.84 -22.82 13.49
CA LYS A 244 10.62 -21.73 12.90
C LYS A 244 9.98 -21.18 11.63
N TRP A 245 9.41 -22.05 10.78
CA TRP A 245 8.67 -21.62 9.59
C TRP A 245 7.39 -20.88 9.97
N LYS A 246 6.61 -21.35 10.96
CA LYS A 246 5.42 -20.64 11.47
C LYS A 246 5.77 -19.25 12.03
N GLN A 247 6.85 -19.13 12.79
CA GLN A 247 7.35 -17.84 13.29
C GLN A 247 7.79 -16.91 12.14
N THR A 248 8.45 -17.45 11.11
CA THR A 248 8.90 -16.69 9.94
C THR A 248 7.70 -16.16 9.14
N VAL A 249 6.70 -17.01 8.88
CA VAL A 249 5.46 -16.61 8.17
C VAL A 249 4.72 -15.53 8.95
N SER A 250 4.51 -15.71 10.26
CA SER A 250 3.81 -14.72 11.08
C SER A 250 4.53 -13.36 11.11
N SER A 251 5.86 -13.35 11.14
CA SER A 251 6.64 -12.10 11.03
C SER A 251 6.54 -11.44 9.65
N GLN A 252 6.48 -12.24 8.57
CA GLN A 252 6.26 -11.73 7.21
C GLN A 252 4.83 -11.18 7.02
N GLU A 253 3.82 -11.82 7.62
CA GLU A 253 2.44 -11.31 7.65
C GLU A 253 2.37 -9.95 8.38
N GLU A 254 3.01 -9.82 9.54
CA GLU A 254 3.08 -8.54 10.27
C GLU A 254 3.79 -7.44 9.46
N GLN A 255 4.85 -7.78 8.72
CA GLN A 255 5.52 -6.85 7.80
C GLN A 255 4.63 -6.47 6.61
N ASN A 256 3.88 -7.42 6.05
CA ASN A 256 2.97 -7.17 4.93
C ASN A 256 1.81 -6.25 5.34
N GLU A 257 1.23 -6.40 6.53
CA GLU A 257 0.20 -5.45 7.03
C GLU A 257 0.79 -4.05 7.26
N LYS A 258 2.00 -3.95 7.81
CA LYS A 258 2.72 -2.66 7.91
C LYS A 258 2.99 -2.03 6.54
N ILE A 259 3.27 -2.83 5.51
CA ILE A 259 3.45 -2.34 4.14
C ILE A 259 2.11 -1.86 3.54
N LYS A 260 1.01 -2.61 3.73
CA LYS A 260 -0.34 -2.21 3.28
C LYS A 260 -0.78 -0.88 3.87
N GLU A 261 -0.64 -0.68 5.18
CA GLU A 261 -1.04 0.59 5.81
C GLU A 261 -0.14 1.75 5.36
N ASN A 262 1.17 1.51 5.15
CA ASN A 262 2.06 2.51 4.54
C ASN A 262 1.74 2.83 3.06
N ILE A 263 1.15 1.89 2.31
CA ILE A 263 0.64 2.14 0.95
C ILE A 263 -0.62 3.01 1.04
N LYS A 264 -1.60 2.62 1.85
CA LYS A 264 -2.83 3.39 2.09
C LYS A 264 -2.56 4.84 2.51
N ILE A 265 -1.65 5.07 3.46
CA ILE A 265 -1.23 6.42 3.89
C ILE A 265 -0.56 7.23 2.76
N LYS A 266 0.07 6.56 1.78
CA LYS A 266 0.62 7.22 0.59
C LYS A 266 -0.46 7.51 -0.45
N ASP A 267 -1.40 6.59 -0.66
CA ASP A 267 -2.51 6.77 -1.60
C ASP A 267 -3.43 7.90 -1.16
N GLU A 268 -3.73 8.01 0.15
CA GLU A 268 -4.44 9.15 0.75
C GLU A 268 -3.70 10.49 0.51
N LYS A 269 -2.37 10.50 0.61
CA LYS A 269 -1.55 11.69 0.31
C LYS A 269 -1.48 12.03 -1.18
N ILE A 270 -1.40 11.02 -2.05
CA ILE A 270 -1.42 11.19 -3.51
C ILE A 270 -2.79 11.74 -3.94
N PHE A 271 -3.88 11.25 -3.36
CA PHE A 271 -5.23 11.77 -3.58
C PHE A 271 -5.34 13.25 -3.16
N GLN A 272 -4.85 13.61 -1.97
CA GLN A 272 -4.84 15.02 -1.53
C GLN A 272 -4.00 15.90 -2.46
N ILE A 273 -2.78 15.48 -2.81
CA ILE A 273 -1.91 16.22 -3.74
C ILE A 273 -2.54 16.33 -5.14
N SER A 274 -3.30 15.33 -5.60
CA SER A 274 -4.04 15.43 -6.86
C SER A 274 -5.13 16.51 -6.77
N LYS A 275 -5.90 16.53 -5.67
CA LYS A 275 -6.91 17.57 -5.43
C LYS A 275 -6.28 18.96 -5.35
N ASP A 276 -5.20 19.12 -4.58
CA ASP A 276 -4.50 20.40 -4.43
C ASP A 276 -3.98 20.91 -5.79
N ASN A 277 -3.54 20.02 -6.68
CA ASN A 277 -3.14 20.36 -8.05
C ASN A 277 -4.31 20.77 -8.95
N ASP A 278 -5.48 20.14 -8.81
CA ASP A 278 -6.67 20.55 -9.58
C ASP A 278 -7.24 21.88 -9.06
N ASP A 279 -7.29 22.09 -7.74
CA ASP A 279 -7.68 23.37 -7.11
C ASP A 279 -6.74 24.52 -7.59
N LEU A 280 -5.42 24.32 -7.58
CA LEU A 280 -4.42 25.27 -8.09
C LEU A 280 -4.53 25.51 -9.60
N LYS A 281 -4.94 24.50 -10.38
CA LYS A 281 -5.09 24.60 -11.83
C LYS A 281 -6.33 25.43 -12.20
N ASP A 282 -7.39 25.34 -11.42
CA ASP A 282 -8.56 26.21 -11.55
C ASP A 282 -8.24 27.65 -11.12
N GLU A 283 -7.45 27.86 -10.05
CA GLU A 283 -6.92 29.19 -9.68
C GLU A 283 -6.08 29.81 -10.81
N ILE A 284 -5.15 29.03 -11.40
CA ILE A 284 -4.36 29.46 -12.57
C ILE A 284 -5.25 29.78 -13.77
N GLN A 285 -6.37 29.08 -13.96
CA GLN A 285 -7.33 29.35 -15.03
C GLN A 285 -8.14 30.64 -14.77
N GLN A 286 -8.55 30.88 -13.52
CA GLN A 286 -9.18 32.14 -13.12
C GLN A 286 -8.23 33.32 -13.30
N LEU A 287 -6.99 33.25 -12.77
CA LEU A 287 -5.98 34.31 -12.92
C LEU A 287 -5.65 34.61 -14.39
N LYS A 288 -5.63 33.59 -15.27
CA LYS A 288 -5.53 33.81 -16.73
C LYS A 288 -6.72 34.58 -17.30
N SER A 289 -7.94 34.32 -16.83
CA SER A 289 -9.13 35.06 -17.27
C SER A 289 -9.11 36.52 -16.80
N GLU A 290 -8.66 36.77 -15.56
CA GLU A 290 -8.50 38.12 -15.00
C GLU A 290 -7.40 38.91 -15.73
N ILE A 291 -6.24 38.29 -15.99
CA ILE A 291 -5.16 38.88 -16.80
C ILE A 291 -5.66 39.21 -18.22
N ASN A 292 -6.48 38.35 -18.82
CA ASN A 292 -7.07 38.63 -20.14
C ASN A 292 -8.07 39.80 -20.10
N SER A 293 -8.88 39.93 -19.04
CA SER A 293 -9.76 41.09 -18.83
C SER A 293 -8.97 42.38 -18.66
N LEU A 294 -7.95 42.37 -17.80
CA LEU A 294 -7.06 43.53 -17.57
C LEU A 294 -6.30 43.92 -18.85
N ASN A 295 -5.86 42.95 -19.67
CA ASN A 295 -5.24 43.24 -20.97
C ASN A 295 -6.23 43.87 -21.96
N GLN A 296 -7.52 43.48 -21.93
CA GLN A 296 -8.55 44.15 -22.72
C GLN A 296 -8.82 45.57 -22.21
N GLU A 297 -8.90 45.80 -20.90
CA GLU A 297 -9.05 47.13 -20.30
C GLU A 297 -7.86 48.04 -20.63
N ILE A 298 -6.62 47.56 -20.49
CA ILE A 298 -5.40 48.29 -20.87
C ILE A 298 -5.44 48.63 -22.37
N SER A 299 -5.87 47.70 -23.23
CA SER A 299 -6.00 47.96 -24.67
C SER A 299 -7.07 49.02 -24.97
N GLN A 300 -8.21 48.99 -24.26
CA GLN A 300 -9.25 50.01 -24.36
C GLN A 300 -8.74 51.37 -23.89
N ILE A 301 -8.10 51.45 -22.71
CA ILE A 301 -7.51 52.69 -22.15
C ILE A 301 -6.45 53.26 -23.09
N GLN A 302 -5.57 52.45 -23.65
CA GLN A 302 -4.60 52.88 -24.66
C GLN A 302 -5.29 53.41 -25.93
N SER A 303 -6.35 52.75 -26.41
CA SER A 303 -7.11 53.26 -27.57
C SER A 303 -7.81 54.59 -27.27
N GLN A 304 -8.37 54.75 -26.07
CA GLN A 304 -9.02 55.98 -25.62
C GLN A 304 -7.99 57.11 -25.46
N GLN A 305 -6.87 56.88 -24.76
CA GLN A 305 -5.78 57.84 -24.64
C GLN A 305 -5.22 58.24 -26.00
N ASN A 306 -4.95 57.29 -26.90
CA ASN A 306 -4.48 57.59 -28.25
C ASN A 306 -5.50 58.42 -29.04
N SER A 307 -6.80 58.16 -28.90
CA SER A 307 -7.85 58.98 -29.52
C SER A 307 -7.91 60.41 -28.94
N GLN A 308 -7.80 60.56 -27.61
CA GLN A 308 -7.81 61.85 -26.92
C GLN A 308 -6.56 62.67 -27.24
N THR A 309 -5.39 62.03 -27.24
CA THR A 309 -4.10 62.67 -27.60
C THR A 309 -4.12 63.09 -29.07
N THR A 310 -4.64 62.24 -29.96
CA THR A 310 -4.81 62.59 -31.39
C THR A 310 -5.80 63.75 -31.56
N HIS A 311 -6.91 63.78 -30.81
CA HIS A 311 -7.87 64.88 -30.87
C HIS A 311 -7.29 66.19 -30.32
N SER A 312 -6.57 66.14 -29.20
CA SER A 312 -5.87 67.28 -28.60
C SER A 312 -4.79 67.83 -29.53
N LEU A 313 -3.96 66.96 -30.12
CA LEU A 313 -2.96 67.34 -31.12
C LEU A 313 -3.61 67.94 -32.37
N ARG A 314 -4.70 67.37 -32.90
CA ARG A 314 -5.46 67.96 -34.02
C ARG A 314 -6.02 69.35 -33.68
N LYS A 315 -6.57 69.54 -32.48
CA LYS A 315 -7.01 70.87 -32.01
C LYS A 315 -5.84 71.84 -31.95
N ARG A 316 -4.69 71.42 -31.41
CA ARG A 316 -3.50 72.28 -31.27
C ARG A 316 -2.85 72.60 -32.62
N ILE A 317 -2.87 71.67 -33.57
CA ILE A 317 -2.49 71.92 -34.97
C ILE A 317 -3.40 73.00 -35.57
N LYS A 318 -4.72 72.88 -35.43
CA LYS A 318 -5.67 73.89 -35.93
C LYS A 318 -5.47 75.27 -35.27
N GLU A 319 -5.23 75.31 -33.97
CA GLU A 319 -4.88 76.56 -33.25
C GLU A 319 -3.60 77.20 -33.84
N LEU A 320 -2.59 76.40 -34.18
CA LEU A 320 -1.34 76.87 -34.80
C LEU A 320 -1.55 77.28 -36.27
N GLU A 321 -2.40 76.60 -37.03
CA GLU A 321 -2.80 76.98 -38.38
C GLU A 321 -3.51 78.35 -38.37
N GLU A 322 -4.47 78.55 -37.46
CA GLU A 322 -5.17 79.84 -37.27
C GLU A 322 -4.23 80.97 -36.80
N ILE A 323 -3.18 80.66 -36.03
CA ILE A 323 -2.15 81.65 -35.64
C ILE A 323 -1.24 81.97 -36.83
N ASN A 324 -0.81 80.97 -37.59
CA ASN A 324 0.03 81.13 -38.78
C ASN A 324 -0.71 81.94 -39.85
N GLU A 325 -2.01 81.69 -40.10
CA GLU A 325 -2.83 82.47 -41.02
C GLU A 325 -2.89 83.96 -40.59
N LYS A 326 -3.14 84.24 -39.30
CA LYS A 326 -3.11 85.61 -38.74
C LYS A 326 -1.73 86.26 -38.88
N GLN A 327 -0.64 85.53 -38.66
CA GLN A 327 0.72 86.02 -38.86
C GLN A 327 1.01 86.33 -40.34
N ASN A 328 0.59 85.50 -41.28
CA ASN A 328 0.74 85.76 -42.71
C ASN A 328 -0.06 86.99 -43.16
N ILE A 329 -1.29 87.18 -42.64
CA ILE A 329 -2.08 88.41 -42.85
C ILE A 329 -1.33 89.64 -42.30
N GLN A 330 -0.75 89.53 -41.10
CA GLN A 330 0.01 90.63 -40.48
C GLN A 330 1.31 90.95 -41.25
N ILE A 331 2.03 89.94 -41.74
CA ILE A 331 3.21 90.09 -42.61
C ILE A 331 2.82 90.79 -43.92
N PHE A 332 1.73 90.38 -44.55
CA PHE A 332 1.22 91.01 -45.77
C PHE A 332 0.83 92.49 -45.54
N GLN A 333 0.21 92.80 -44.40
CA GLN A 333 -0.09 94.18 -44.01
C GLN A 333 1.19 95.01 -43.76
N LEU A 334 2.21 94.42 -43.12
CA LEU A 334 3.50 95.07 -42.89
C LEU A 334 4.23 95.34 -44.21
N GLN A 335 4.34 94.35 -45.11
CA GLN A 335 4.90 94.52 -46.47
C GLN A 335 4.13 95.57 -47.28
N THR A 336 2.79 95.59 -47.18
CA THR A 336 1.96 96.62 -47.82
C THR A 336 2.29 98.01 -47.28
N ASN A 337 2.46 98.16 -45.96
CA ASN A 337 2.80 99.44 -45.34
C ASN A 337 4.25 99.85 -45.60
N GLU A 338 5.19 98.91 -45.67
CA GLU A 338 6.58 99.14 -46.08
C GLU A 338 6.65 99.65 -47.54
N SER A 339 5.86 99.07 -48.45
CA SER A 339 5.77 99.55 -49.83
C SER A 339 5.23 100.99 -49.93
N LYS A 340 4.29 101.38 -49.06
CA LYS A 340 3.82 102.77 -48.93
C LYS A 340 4.92 103.68 -48.40
N PHE A 341 5.56 103.30 -47.29
CA PHE A 341 6.66 104.05 -46.68
C PHE A 341 7.81 104.30 -47.66
N GLU A 342 8.24 103.28 -48.41
CA GLU A 342 9.32 103.44 -49.38
C GLU A 342 8.89 104.31 -50.58
N SER A 343 7.59 104.33 -50.93
CA SER A 343 7.03 105.28 -51.91
C SER A 343 7.05 106.74 -51.39
N GLU A 344 6.76 106.95 -50.11
CA GLU A 344 6.76 108.29 -49.48
C GLU A 344 8.19 108.81 -49.26
N LYS A 345 9.10 107.94 -48.83
CA LYS A 345 10.54 108.18 -48.76
C LYS A 345 11.12 108.53 -50.14
N LYS A 346 10.58 107.98 -51.23
CA LYS A 346 10.94 108.35 -52.61
C LYS A 346 10.46 109.76 -52.96
N LYS A 347 9.23 110.14 -52.60
CA LYS A 347 8.71 111.53 -52.73
C LYS A 347 9.54 112.52 -51.89
N LEU A 348 9.86 112.18 -50.64
CA LEU A 348 10.71 112.97 -49.75
C LEU A 348 12.11 113.18 -50.33
N LYS A 349 12.71 112.16 -50.93
CA LYS A 349 13.99 112.31 -51.66
C LYS A 349 13.89 113.28 -52.84
N GLU A 350 12.78 113.31 -53.58
CA GLU A 350 12.57 114.33 -54.64
C GLU A 350 12.36 115.75 -54.09
N ILE A 351 11.64 115.89 -52.97
CA ILE A 351 11.43 117.18 -52.29
C ILE A 351 12.77 117.74 -51.80
N ILE A 352 13.60 116.92 -51.13
CA ILE A 352 14.95 117.31 -50.69
C ILE A 352 15.81 117.70 -51.90
N LYS A 353 15.79 116.92 -53.00
CA LYS A 353 16.55 117.25 -54.22
C LYS A 353 16.17 118.61 -54.81
N LYS A 354 14.87 118.97 -54.81
CA LYS A 354 14.38 120.28 -55.25
C LYS A 354 14.77 121.39 -54.27
N SER A 355 14.76 121.11 -52.96
CA SER A 355 15.25 122.04 -51.93
C SER A 355 16.74 122.37 -52.12
N ASP A 356 17.59 121.36 -52.33
CA ASP A 356 19.02 121.54 -52.58
C ASP A 356 19.29 122.33 -53.88
N GLU A 357 18.48 122.12 -54.92
CA GLU A 357 18.60 122.84 -56.18
C GLU A 357 18.20 124.33 -56.05
N ILE A 358 17.17 124.62 -55.24
CA ILE A 358 16.77 126.00 -54.89
C ILE A 358 17.85 126.67 -54.02
N ALA A 359 18.37 125.95 -53.02
CA ALA A 359 19.44 126.46 -52.15
C ALA A 359 20.70 126.84 -52.95
N ARG A 360 21.12 126.00 -53.90
CA ARG A 360 22.24 126.32 -54.81
C ARG A 360 21.97 127.55 -55.68
N LYS A 361 20.77 127.67 -56.27
CA LYS A 361 20.41 128.86 -57.08
C LYS A 361 20.42 130.15 -56.26
N ASN A 362 20.03 130.09 -54.99
CA ASN A 362 20.10 131.23 -54.07
C ASN A 362 21.55 131.54 -53.67
N GLN A 363 22.37 130.52 -53.41
CA GLN A 363 23.80 130.67 -53.09
C GLN A 363 24.55 131.42 -54.20
N THR A 364 24.45 130.97 -55.46
CA THR A 364 25.08 131.64 -56.61
C THR A 364 24.61 133.09 -56.78
N LYS A 365 23.33 133.37 -56.47
CA LYS A 365 22.76 134.72 -56.58
C LYS A 365 23.21 135.66 -55.45
N ILE A 366 23.58 135.12 -54.28
CA ILE A 366 24.24 135.87 -53.21
C ILE A 366 25.69 136.20 -53.61
N GLU A 367 26.38 135.26 -54.25
CA GLU A 367 27.75 135.46 -54.77
C GLU A 367 27.78 136.56 -55.86
N GLU A 368 26.85 136.56 -56.82
CA GLU A 368 26.67 137.65 -57.81
C GLU A 368 26.42 139.02 -57.17
N LEU A 369 25.64 139.09 -56.09
CA LEU A 369 25.35 140.34 -55.38
C LEU A 369 26.55 140.82 -54.54
N THR A 370 27.33 139.90 -53.98
CA THR A 370 28.55 140.21 -53.22
C THR A 370 29.63 140.82 -54.13
N ILE A 371 29.78 140.31 -55.35
CA ILE A 371 30.70 140.88 -56.35
C ILE A 371 30.30 142.33 -56.67
N LYS A 372 29.02 142.59 -56.93
CA LYS A 372 28.51 143.94 -57.22
C LYS A 372 28.60 144.92 -56.04
N ALA A 373 28.49 144.43 -54.80
CA ALA A 373 28.72 145.26 -53.62
C ALA A 373 30.17 145.76 -53.57
N ASN A 374 31.15 144.88 -53.83
CA ASN A 374 32.56 145.24 -53.87
C ASN A 374 32.90 146.23 -55.00
N GLU A 375 32.23 146.14 -56.15
CA GLU A 375 32.34 147.13 -57.23
C GLU A 375 31.84 148.51 -56.78
N CYS A 376 30.73 148.59 -56.05
CA CYS A 376 30.20 149.85 -55.53
C CYS A 376 31.14 150.54 -54.52
N ASP A 377 31.76 149.80 -53.60
CA ASP A 377 32.68 150.40 -52.64
C ASP A 377 34.02 150.83 -53.28
N HIS A 378 34.44 150.20 -54.40
CA HIS A 378 35.56 150.71 -55.20
C HIS A 378 35.26 152.09 -55.82
N TYR A 379 34.06 152.28 -56.38
CA TYR A 379 33.63 153.59 -56.87
C TYR A 379 33.49 154.63 -55.75
N ARG A 380 33.09 154.22 -54.54
CA ARG A 380 32.98 155.11 -53.37
C ARG A 380 34.32 155.73 -53.00
N SER A 381 35.38 154.92 -52.93
CA SER A 381 36.75 155.37 -52.66
C SER A 381 37.28 156.38 -53.69
N LEU A 382 36.84 156.28 -54.96
CA LEU A 382 37.22 157.20 -56.04
C LEU A 382 36.52 158.58 -55.95
N VAL A 383 35.33 158.66 -55.34
CA VAL A 383 34.61 159.93 -55.15
C VAL A 383 35.21 160.73 -54.00
N GLU A 384 35.56 160.07 -52.89
CA GLU A 384 36.11 160.70 -51.69
C GLU A 384 37.49 161.34 -51.96
N ASP A 385 38.36 160.70 -52.75
CA ASP A 385 39.65 161.26 -53.15
C ASP A 385 39.55 162.40 -54.20
N PHE A 386 38.37 162.61 -54.81
CA PHE A 386 38.12 163.76 -55.67
C PHE A 386 37.65 164.98 -54.86
N GLN A 387 36.79 164.76 -53.86
CA GLN A 387 36.26 165.83 -53.00
C GLN A 387 37.35 166.44 -52.10
N SER A 388 38.35 165.67 -51.68
CA SER A 388 39.49 166.14 -50.87
C SER A 388 40.36 167.21 -51.57
N LYS A 389 40.33 167.27 -52.91
CA LYS A 389 41.18 168.16 -53.72
C LYS A 389 40.50 169.47 -54.11
N GLN A 390 39.19 169.60 -53.93
CA GLN A 390 38.42 170.76 -54.42
C GLN A 390 38.20 171.86 -53.36
N THR A 391 38.41 171.58 -52.07
CA THR A 391 38.06 172.46 -50.94
C THR A 391 39.17 173.43 -50.48
N ASN A 392 40.32 173.48 -51.15
CA ASN A 392 41.47 174.33 -50.77
C ASN A 392 41.68 175.57 -51.65
N ILE A 393 40.75 175.90 -52.55
CA ILE A 393 40.78 177.13 -53.36
C ILE A 393 39.40 177.80 -53.31
N GLN A 394 39.41 179.13 -53.12
CA GLN A 394 38.25 180.02 -52.94
C GLN A 394 37.54 179.98 -51.57
N LYS A 395 38.18 180.75 -50.69
CA LYS A 395 37.63 181.48 -49.55
C LYS A 395 36.69 182.62 -50.01
N ASP A 396 36.07 183.29 -49.04
CA ASP A 396 35.51 184.66 -49.10
C ASP A 396 34.22 184.90 -49.94
N HIS A 397 33.04 184.89 -49.28
CA HIS A 397 32.14 186.07 -49.24
C HIS A 397 30.91 185.95 -48.29
N LEU A 398 30.77 186.96 -47.41
CA LEU A 398 29.58 187.49 -46.70
C LEU A 398 28.77 186.66 -45.67
N ASP A 399 28.52 187.32 -44.53
CA ASP A 399 27.57 186.95 -43.47
C ASP A 399 26.13 187.46 -43.72
N ASN A 400 25.10 186.72 -43.24
CA ASN A 400 24.08 187.20 -42.26
C ASN A 400 22.88 186.25 -42.08
N SER A 401 22.40 186.12 -40.83
CA SER A 401 21.01 185.72 -40.43
C SER A 401 20.55 184.27 -40.78
N GLN A 402 19.47 183.67 -40.24
CA GLN A 402 18.81 183.75 -38.92
C GLN A 402 17.93 182.49 -38.69
N ASN A 403 17.77 182.07 -37.41
CA ASN A 403 16.56 181.49 -36.77
C ASN A 403 15.74 180.28 -37.35
N THR A 404 15.69 179.20 -36.52
CA THR A 404 14.48 178.55 -35.90
C THR A 404 13.50 177.56 -36.61
N GLN A 405 13.32 176.39 -35.95
CA GLN A 405 12.06 175.72 -35.48
C GLN A 405 11.32 174.55 -36.21
N THR A 406 11.07 173.47 -35.43
CA THR A 406 9.84 172.58 -35.29
C THR A 406 9.31 171.67 -36.42
N ILE A 407 9.15 170.34 -36.19
CA ILE A 407 7.97 169.55 -35.68
C ILE A 407 6.77 169.43 -36.66
N THR A 408 6.27 168.21 -36.93
CA THR A 408 4.86 167.73 -36.69
C THR A 408 4.67 166.24 -37.08
N ASP A 409 3.67 165.63 -36.46
CA ASP A 409 3.42 164.23 -36.08
C ASP A 409 2.25 163.54 -36.86
N LEU A 410 2.06 162.22 -36.65
CA LEU A 410 0.79 161.42 -36.69
C LEU A 410 0.06 160.91 -37.99
N TYR A 411 -0.35 159.61 -37.91
CA TYR A 411 -1.72 159.01 -38.10
C TYR A 411 -2.17 158.13 -39.33
N ILE A 412 -2.53 156.86 -39.02
CA ILE A 412 -3.82 156.12 -39.32
C ILE A 412 -4.17 155.63 -40.78
N VAL A 413 -4.94 154.54 -41.08
CA VAL A 413 -5.31 153.23 -40.42
C VAL A 413 -6.12 152.25 -41.34
N ASN A 414 -6.21 150.94 -40.99
CA ASN A 414 -7.28 149.92 -41.23
C ASN A 414 -7.61 149.18 -42.59
N GLN A 415 -7.58 147.83 -42.50
CA GLN A 415 -8.69 146.82 -42.60
C GLN A 415 -9.01 145.88 -43.81
N ASN A 416 -9.23 144.60 -43.42
CA ASN A 416 -10.16 143.55 -43.92
C ASN A 416 -9.90 142.86 -45.31
N SER A 417 -10.32 141.61 -45.59
CA SER A 417 -11.24 140.67 -44.89
C SER A 417 -10.91 139.16 -45.09
N GLU A 418 -11.16 138.33 -44.05
CA GLU A 418 -11.93 137.04 -43.97
C GLU A 418 -11.80 135.92 -45.06
N SER A 419 -11.91 134.60 -44.79
CA SER A 419 -12.29 133.74 -43.63
C SER A 419 -11.62 132.31 -43.76
N ASN A 420 -11.98 131.14 -43.17
CA ASN A 420 -13.04 130.62 -42.28
C ASN A 420 -12.56 129.27 -41.61
N THR A 421 -12.48 129.15 -40.27
CA THR A 421 -13.34 128.33 -39.35
C THR A 421 -13.32 126.77 -39.35
N ASN A 422 -13.46 126.22 -38.12
CA ASN A 422 -14.00 124.91 -37.68
C ASN A 422 -13.14 123.60 -37.72
N GLN A 423 -13.14 122.73 -36.68
CA GLN A 423 -13.47 122.91 -35.24
C GLN A 423 -13.04 121.66 -34.38
N ASN A 424 -13.00 121.83 -33.04
CA ASN A 424 -13.12 120.80 -31.98
C ASN A 424 -11.97 119.79 -31.71
N THR A 425 -11.68 119.34 -30.47
CA THR A 425 -11.58 120.00 -29.13
C THR A 425 -11.08 119.01 -28.06
N LYS A 426 -10.52 119.54 -26.95
CA LYS A 426 -10.21 118.92 -25.63
C LYS A 426 -9.04 117.91 -25.55
N SER A 427 -8.49 117.59 -24.37
CA SER A 427 -8.20 118.34 -23.11
C SER A 427 -7.72 117.34 -22.04
N LEU A 428 -6.81 117.74 -21.14
CA LEU A 428 -6.37 117.04 -19.92
C LEU A 428 -5.67 115.67 -20.15
N ALA A 429 -5.04 115.03 -19.15
CA ALA A 429 -4.05 115.48 -18.14
C ALA A 429 -3.59 114.25 -17.33
N ASP A 430 -2.45 114.39 -16.65
CA ASP A 430 -2.08 113.73 -15.38
C ASP A 430 -1.80 112.21 -15.22
N GLU A 431 -0.85 111.98 -14.31
CA GLU A 431 -0.65 110.86 -13.36
C GLU A 431 -0.23 109.42 -13.77
N LEU A 432 1.03 109.12 -13.41
CA LEU A 432 1.46 108.14 -12.40
C LEU A 432 0.85 106.72 -12.34
N SER A 433 1.66 105.76 -12.83
CA SER A 433 2.25 104.67 -12.01
C SER A 433 1.47 103.37 -11.70
N PHE A 434 2.24 102.42 -11.12
CA PHE A 434 1.87 101.26 -10.29
C PHE A 434 1.28 99.96 -10.91
N PHE A 435 2.15 98.93 -10.90
CA PHE A 435 1.90 97.56 -10.38
C PHE A 435 0.84 96.60 -11.00
N SER A 436 1.38 95.53 -11.62
CA SER A 436 1.34 94.14 -11.06
C SER A 436 0.51 93.01 -11.72
N ASN A 437 1.07 91.81 -11.56
CA ASN A 437 0.43 90.54 -11.18
C ASN A 437 -0.55 89.78 -12.11
N ASN A 438 0.00 88.66 -12.62
CA ASN A 438 -0.42 87.28 -12.30
C ASN A 438 -1.42 86.52 -13.20
N PHE A 439 -1.10 85.23 -13.29
CA PHE A 439 -1.91 84.08 -13.74
C PHE A 439 -2.25 84.03 -15.25
N LYS A 440 -2.34 82.83 -15.87
CA LYS A 440 -2.27 81.47 -15.29
C LYS A 440 -1.56 80.49 -16.21
#